data_AF-A0A3G9J8K6-F1
#
_entry.id   AF-A0A3G9J8K6-F1
#
_cell.length_a   1.000
_cell.length_b   1.000
_cell.length_c   1.000
_cell.angle_alpha   90.00
_cell.angle_beta   90.00
_cell.angle_gamma   90.00
#
_symmetry.space_group_name_H-M   'P 1'
#
loop_
_entity.id
_entity.type
_entity.pdbx_description
1 polymer ?
#
loop_
_entity_poly.entity_id
_entity_poly.type
_entity_poly.pdbx_seq_one_letter_code
_entity_poly.pdbx_strand_id
1 'polypeptide(L)'
;MMAIAKKYVKYDLMVIDEYMMYDLDKDDLFFLLELTEKRYDKTSTIYCSQYNSDEWYGILGNSVFSEAVLDRIVHNLIKINLGNANFRETFTKHS
;
A
#
# COMPACT_ATOMS: atom_id res chain seq x y z
N MET A 1 3.96 17.36 11.72
CA MET A 1 3.95 16.12 10.92
C MET A 1 5.09 15.18 11.37
N MET A 2 5.01 14.51 12.55
CA MET A 2 6.05 13.56 13.02
C MET A 2 5.63 12.50 14.07
N ALA A 3 4.37 12.46 14.53
CA ALA A 3 3.93 11.50 15.57
C ALA A 3 3.31 10.21 15.00
N ILE A 4 2.63 10.31 13.85
CA ILE A 4 1.77 9.23 13.34
C ILE A 4 2.62 8.12 12.71
N ALA A 5 3.60 8.44 11.86
CA ALA A 5 4.47 7.42 11.24
C ALA A 5 5.25 6.62 12.30
N LYS A 6 5.77 7.28 13.35
CA LYS A 6 6.46 6.62 14.47
C LYS A 6 5.58 5.59 15.19
N LYS A 7 4.27 5.84 15.30
CA LYS A 7 3.33 4.90 15.93
C LYS A 7 3.22 3.59 15.16
N TYR A 8 3.33 3.64 13.83
CA TYR A 8 3.08 2.50 12.95
C TYR A 8 4.35 1.72 12.58
N VAL A 9 5.51 2.37 12.53
CA VAL A 9 6.77 1.71 12.14
C VAL A 9 7.20 0.60 13.10
N LYS A 10 6.77 0.62 14.36
CA LYS A 10 7.18 -0.34 15.40
C LYS A 10 6.70 -1.78 15.21
N TYR A 11 5.78 -2.04 14.28
CA TYR A 11 5.22 -3.39 14.09
C TYR A 11 6.10 -4.20 13.12
N ASP A 12 6.44 -5.43 13.50
CA ASP A 12 7.21 -6.35 12.68
C ASP A 12 6.49 -6.70 11.37
N LEU A 13 5.16 -6.81 11.43
CA LEU A 13 4.26 -6.97 10.29
C LEU A 13 3.19 -5.89 10.30
N MET A 14 2.99 -5.24 9.16
CA MET A 14 1.93 -4.27 8.93
C MET A 14 1.10 -4.68 7.72
N VAL A 15 -0.22 -4.58 7.84
CA VAL A 15 -1.16 -4.75 6.74
C VAL A 15 -1.80 -3.42 6.44
N ILE A 16 -1.71 -2.97 5.19
CA ILE A 16 -2.38 -1.79 4.68
C ILE A 16 -3.47 -2.30 3.74
N ASP A 17 -4.70 -2.22 4.23
CA ASP A 17 -5.89 -2.64 3.48
C ASP A 17 -6.42 -1.52 2.59
N GLU A 18 -7.08 -1.88 1.49
CA GLU A 18 -7.66 -0.95 0.50
C GLU A 18 -6.65 0.11 0.00
N TYR A 19 -5.40 -0.30 -0.21
CA TYR A 19 -4.33 0.56 -0.71
C TYR A 19 -4.71 1.14 -2.08
N MET A 20 -4.58 2.46 -2.20
CA MET A 20 -4.94 3.26 -3.39
C MET A 20 -6.45 3.35 -3.70
N MET A 21 -7.34 2.97 -2.78
CA MET A 21 -8.79 3.07 -3.00
C MET A 21 -9.31 4.52 -3.10
N TYR A 22 -8.61 5.47 -2.47
CA TYR A 22 -8.97 6.89 -2.47
C TYR A 22 -7.82 7.73 -2.99
N ASP A 23 -8.16 8.88 -3.56
CA ASP A 23 -7.18 9.88 -3.96
C ASP A 23 -6.35 10.31 -2.74
N LEU A 24 -5.03 10.38 -2.93
CA LEU A 24 -4.08 10.78 -1.92
C LEU A 24 -3.70 12.24 -2.15
N ASP A 25 -3.76 13.06 -1.10
CA ASP A 25 -3.23 14.40 -1.17
C ASP A 25 -1.70 14.41 -0.98
N LYS A 26 -1.12 15.60 -0.98
CA LYS A 26 0.33 15.75 -0.84
C LYS A 26 0.84 15.33 0.54
N ASP A 27 0.07 15.57 1.60
CA ASP A 27 0.43 15.20 2.96
C ASP A 27 0.33 13.68 3.16
N ASP A 28 -0.65 13.03 2.54
CA ASP A 28 -0.77 11.57 2.47
C ASP A 28 0.45 10.94 1.77
N LEU A 29 0.88 11.53 0.63
CA LEU A 29 2.04 11.06 -0.11
C LEU A 29 3.33 11.19 0.71
N PHE A 30 3.51 12.31 1.41
CA PHE A 30 4.65 12.48 2.32
C PHE A 30 4.62 11.50 3.49
N PHE A 31 3.44 11.24 4.04
CA PHE A 31 3.27 10.23 5.08
C PHE A 31 3.65 8.83 4.56
N LEU A 32 3.19 8.44 3.37
CA LEU A 32 3.54 7.17 2.75
C LEU A 32 5.04 7.06 2.48
N LEU A 33 5.69 8.13 2.03
CA LEU A 33 7.13 8.16 1.83
C LEU A 33 7.87 7.93 3.15
N GLU A 34 7.53 8.67 4.21
CA GLU A 34 8.17 8.50 5.52
C GLU A 34 7.94 7.08 6.09
N LEU A 35 6.72 6.57 5.98
CA LEU A 35 6.36 5.23 6.45
C LEU A 35 7.14 4.16 5.69
N THR A 36 7.14 4.23 4.36
CA THR A 36 7.79 3.25 3.48
C THR A 36 9.31 3.28 3.69
N GLU A 37 9.92 4.46 3.77
CA GLU A 37 11.35 4.61 4.03
C GLU A 37 11.76 3.99 5.37
N LYS A 38 10.96 4.16 6.42
CA LYS A 38 11.28 3.61 7.74
C LYS A 38 11.11 2.10 7.83
N ARG A 39 10.24 1.51 7.01
CA ARG A 39 9.98 0.07 6.99
C ARG A 39 10.82 -0.68 5.94
N TYR A 40 11.31 0.03 4.93
CA TYR A 40 12.15 -0.50 3.86
C TYR A 40 13.31 -1.30 4.42
N ASP A 41 13.43 -2.55 3.97
CA ASP A 41 14.49 -3.50 4.31
C ASP A 41 14.65 -3.78 5.82
N LYS A 42 13.60 -3.52 6.61
CA LYS A 42 13.62 -3.70 8.08
C LYS A 42 12.48 -4.55 8.62
N THR A 43 11.27 -4.39 8.07
CA THR A 43 10.05 -5.04 8.58
C THR A 43 9.10 -5.36 7.42
N SER A 44 8.26 -6.38 7.56
CA SER A 44 7.37 -6.83 6.48
C SER A 44 6.12 -5.95 6.37
N THR A 45 5.71 -5.63 5.14
CA THR A 45 4.48 -4.86 4.88
C THR A 45 3.67 -5.55 3.80
N ILE A 46 2.39 -5.77 4.06
CA ILE A 46 1.42 -6.33 3.12
C ILE A 46 0.53 -5.18 2.65
N TYR A 47 0.45 -5.01 1.33
CA TYR A 47 -0.45 -4.05 0.69
C TYR A 47 -1.57 -4.83 0.00
N CYS A 48 -2.81 -4.62 0.43
CA CYS A 48 -3.98 -5.15 -0.24
C CYS A 48 -4.55 -4.06 -1.13
N SER A 49 -4.63 -4.29 -2.44
CA SER A 49 -5.14 -3.31 -3.39
C SER A 49 -6.06 -3.98 -4.40
N GLN A 50 -7.06 -3.22 -4.86
CA GLN A 50 -7.89 -3.59 -6.01
C GLN A 50 -7.18 -3.27 -7.34
N TYR A 51 -6.14 -2.44 -7.29
CA TYR A 51 -5.35 -2.03 -8.44
C TYR A 51 -4.10 -2.90 -8.57
N ASN A 52 -3.67 -3.13 -9.80
CA ASN A 52 -2.35 -3.73 -10.04
C ASN A 52 -1.25 -2.77 -9.60
N SER A 53 -0.12 -3.33 -9.15
CA SER A 53 1.10 -2.59 -8.83
C SER A 53 1.51 -1.56 -9.87
N ASP A 54 1.25 -1.85 -11.15
CA ASP A 54 1.69 -1.06 -12.29
C ASP A 54 0.81 0.19 -12.49
N GLU A 55 -0.38 0.23 -11.86
CA GLU A 55 -1.31 1.35 -11.89
C GLU A 55 -1.02 2.37 -10.77
N TRP A 56 -0.30 1.95 -9.71
CA TRP A 56 -0.10 2.76 -8.52
C TRP A 56 0.66 4.07 -8.78
N TYR A 57 1.56 4.10 -9.76
CA TYR A 57 2.32 5.33 -10.07
C TYR A 57 1.41 6.46 -10.56
N GLY A 58 0.43 6.11 -11.39
CA GLY A 58 -0.59 7.03 -11.86
C GLY A 58 -1.48 7.54 -10.72
N ILE A 59 -1.91 6.63 -9.84
CA ILE A 59 -2.79 6.97 -8.70
C ILE A 59 -2.06 7.88 -7.70
N LEU A 60 -0.76 7.67 -7.49
CA LEU A 60 0.08 8.52 -6.65
C LEU A 60 0.39 9.90 -7.27
N GLY A 61 -0.08 10.20 -8.48
CA GLY A 61 0.06 11.50 -9.11
C GLY A 61 1.37 11.72 -9.89
N ASN A 62 2.07 10.66 -10.30
CA ASN A 62 3.24 10.72 -11.21
C ASN A 62 4.33 11.74 -10.81
N SER A 63 4.69 11.79 -9.53
CA SER A 63 5.71 12.70 -9.01
C SER A 63 6.99 11.96 -8.64
N VAL A 64 8.08 12.70 -8.43
CA VAL A 64 9.34 12.14 -7.89
C VAL A 64 9.11 11.45 -6.54
N PHE A 65 8.15 11.91 -5.74
CA PHE A 65 7.80 11.25 -4.47
C PHE A 65 7.05 9.94 -4.71
N SER A 66 6.18 9.90 -5.72
CA SER A 66 5.45 8.70 -6.14
C SER A 66 6.42 7.61 -6.60
N GLU A 67 7.41 7.98 -7.41
CA GLU A 67 8.50 7.09 -7.85
C GLU A 67 9.31 6.58 -6.64
N ALA A 68 9.71 7.49 -5.75
CA ALA A 68 10.47 7.14 -4.55
C ALA A 68 9.72 6.19 -3.59
N VAL A 69 8.40 6.34 -3.44
CA VAL A 69 7.57 5.41 -2.67
C VAL A 69 7.55 4.04 -3.35
N LEU A 70 7.25 4.00 -4.64
CA LEU A 70 7.12 2.75 -5.37
C LEU A 70 8.42 1.97 -5.46
N ASP A 71 9.54 2.62 -5.75
CA ASP A 71 10.86 1.99 -5.81
C ASP A 71 11.15 1.16 -4.55
N ARG A 72 10.83 1.71 -3.37
CA ARG A 72 11.02 1.02 -2.09
C ARG A 72 10.07 -0.17 -1.90
N ILE A 73 8.85 -0.09 -2.43
CA ILE A 73 7.88 -1.18 -2.34
C ILE A 73 8.24 -2.30 -3.33
N VAL A 74 8.53 -1.96 -4.59
CA VAL A 74 8.74 -2.94 -5.68
C VAL A 74 10.06 -3.69 -5.55
N HIS A 75 11.09 -3.09 -4.93
CA HIS A 75 12.41 -3.69 -4.79
C HIS A 75 12.40 -5.09 -4.16
N ASN A 76 11.53 -5.33 -3.18
CA ASN A 76 11.40 -6.62 -2.48
C ASN A 76 9.96 -7.18 -2.55
N LEU A 77 9.21 -6.83 -3.60
CA LEU A 77 7.80 -7.20 -3.71
C LEU A 77 7.61 -8.68 -4.03
N ILE A 78 6.76 -9.34 -3.22
CA ILE A 78 6.15 -10.62 -3.57
C ILE A 78 4.71 -10.33 -3.99
N LYS A 79 4.40 -10.50 -5.28
CA LYS A 79 3.07 -10.26 -5.83
C LYS A 79 2.20 -11.52 -5.74
N ILE A 80 1.04 -11.41 -5.09
CA ILE A 80 0.03 -12.48 -5.01
C ILE A 80 -1.24 -11.97 -5.69
N ASN A 81 -1.63 -12.62 -6.79
CA ASN A 81 -2.88 -12.30 -7.49
C ASN A 81 -3.99 -13.23 -6.98
N LEU A 82 -5.02 -12.66 -6.36
CA LEU A 82 -6.14 -13.41 -5.77
C LEU A 82 -7.25 -13.78 -6.76
N GLY A 83 -7.11 -13.34 -8.02
CA GLY A 83 -8.13 -13.53 -9.06
C GLY A 83 -9.37 -12.67 -8.81
N ASN A 84 -10.51 -13.09 -9.37
CA ASN A 84 -11.74 -12.29 -9.42
C ASN A 84 -12.88 -12.90 -8.57
N ALA A 85 -12.56 -13.77 -7.62
CA ALA A 85 -13.57 -14.43 -6.79
C ALA A 85 -14.21 -13.45 -5.80
N ASN A 86 -15.50 -13.17 -5.97
CA ASN A 86 -16.27 -12.40 -5.00
C ASN A 86 -16.93 -13.35 -3.97
N PHE A 87 -16.30 -13.46 -2.81
CA PHE A 87 -16.82 -14.31 -1.74
C PHE A 87 -18.12 -13.76 -1.13
N ARG A 88 -18.35 -12.44 -1.09
CA ARG A 88 -19.61 -11.87 -0.56
C ARG A 88 -20.81 -12.35 -1.37
N GLU A 89 -20.72 -12.29 -2.70
CA GLU A 89 -21.76 -12.84 -3.58
C GLU A 89 -21.93 -14.35 -3.43
N THR A 90 -20.80 -15.07 -3.33
CA THR A 90 -20.80 -16.53 -3.22
C THR A 90 -21.56 -16.99 -1.97
N PHE A 91 -21.31 -16.36 -0.82
CA PHE A 91 -21.99 -16.70 0.44
C PHE A 91 -23.45 -16.22 0.49
N THR A 92 -23.80 -15.13 -0.20
CA THR A 92 -25.19 -14.64 -0.25
C THR A 92 -26.10 -15.54 -1.11
N LYS A 93 -25.56 -16.18 -2.15
CA LYS A 93 -26.33 -17.09 -3.04
C LYS A 93 -26.68 -18.45 -2.40
N HIS A 94 -26.06 -18.79 -1.27
CA HIS A 94 -26.23 -20.08 -0.57
C HIS A 94 -27.01 -19.98 0.75
N SER A 95 -27.63 -18.83 1.01
CA SER A 95 -28.53 -18.53 2.13
C SER A 95 -29.92 -18.21 1.61
#